data_AF-A0A7X8DLQ3-F1
#
_entry.id   AF-A0A7X8DLQ3-F1
#
_cell.length_a   1.000
_cell.length_b   1.000
_cell.length_c   1.000
_cell.angle_alpha   90.00
_cell.angle_beta   90.00
_cell.angle_gamma   90.00
#
_symmetry.space_group_name_H-M   'P 1'
#
loop_
_entity.id
_entity.type
_entity.pdbx_description
1 polymer ?
#
loop_
_entity_poly.entity_id
_entity_poly.type
_entity_poly.pdbx_seq_one_letter_code
_entity_poly.pdbx_strand_id
1 'polypeptide(L)'
;RKSNEDVTIIELTYDKNNVATQKINMDGYSTLITYTYDTYKNPFKDALFGSEEMMLSENNILSVLYTATFIDEKIEMKYDYSYVYDKKYPTKVEVKMSIEMFGEEFTETETIYYEYLK
;
A
#
# COMPACT_ATOMS: atom_id res chain seq x y z
N ARG A 1 37.75 -8.29 1.11
CA ARG A 1 36.66 -7.88 2.01
C ARG A 1 35.38 -8.51 1.47
N LYS A 2 34.71 -9.40 2.21
CA LYS A 2 33.33 -9.80 1.88
C LYS A 2 32.47 -8.54 2.06
N SER A 3 31.62 -8.20 1.10
CA SER A 3 30.62 -7.16 1.35
C SER A 3 29.69 -7.69 2.44
N ASN A 4 29.31 -6.85 3.39
CA ASN A 4 28.13 -7.15 4.19
C ASN A 4 26.98 -7.04 3.19
N GLU A 5 26.35 -8.17 2.86
CA GLU A 5 25.17 -8.16 2.01
C GLU A 5 24.04 -7.56 2.84
N ASP A 6 23.54 -6.39 2.44
CA ASP A 6 22.35 -5.80 3.03
C ASP A 6 21.17 -6.70 2.62
N VAL A 7 20.65 -7.46 3.59
CA VAL A 7 19.52 -8.37 3.36
C VAL A 7 18.22 -7.62 3.68
N THR A 8 17.36 -7.50 2.68
CA THR A 8 15.96 -7.07 2.88
C THR A 8 15.09 -8.31 3.01
N ILE A 9 14.39 -8.44 4.14
CA ILE A 9 13.40 -9.49 4.36
C ILE A 9 12.02 -8.89 4.22
N ILE A 10 11.21 -9.44 3.30
CA ILE A 10 9.80 -9.08 3.12
C ILE A 10 8.93 -10.25 3.60
N GLU A 11 8.12 -10.00 4.61
CA GLU A 11 7.16 -10.96 5.17
C GLU A 11 5.74 -10.51 4.81
N LEU A 12 5.02 -11.35 4.09
CA LEU A 12 3.62 -11.11 3.73
C LEU A 12 2.71 -12.01 4.58
N THR A 13 1.69 -11.41 5.19
CA THR A 13 0.58 -12.18 5.78
C THR A 13 -0.65 -11.99 4.91
N TYR A 14 -1.51 -13.01 4.88
CA TYR A 14 -2.70 -13.00 4.04
C TYR A 14 -3.95 -13.20 4.88
N ASP A 15 -5.00 -12.43 4.57
CA ASP A 15 -6.37 -12.77 4.91
C ASP A 15 -7.07 -13.25 3.63
N LYS A 16 -7.36 -14.55 3.57
CA LYS A 16 -7.80 -15.25 2.35
C LYS A 16 -6.78 -15.02 1.22
N ASN A 17 -7.17 -14.30 0.17
CA ASN A 17 -6.36 -14.01 -1.02
C ASN A 17 -5.91 -12.54 -1.08
N ASN A 18 -6.06 -11.78 0.01
CA ASN A 18 -5.59 -10.41 0.11
C ASN A 18 -4.40 -10.34 1.06
N VAL A 19 -3.42 -9.49 0.75
CA VAL A 19 -2.28 -9.26 1.65
C VAL A 19 -2.79 -8.47 2.86
N ALA A 20 -2.84 -9.07 4.04
CA ALA A 20 -3.28 -8.34 5.23
C ALA A 20 -2.19 -7.38 5.73
N THR A 21 -0.95 -7.85 5.78
CA THR A 21 0.21 -7.04 6.16
C THR A 21 1.44 -7.37 5.32
N GLN A 22 2.30 -6.37 5.14
CA GLN A 22 3.65 -6.49 4.60
C GLN A 22 4.62 -5.92 5.60
N LYS A 23 5.57 -6.74 6.06
CA LYS A 23 6.64 -6.30 6.94
C LYS A 23 7.96 -6.35 6.19
N ILE A 24 8.66 -5.23 6.15
CA ILE A 24 9.98 -5.11 5.52
C ILE A 24 10.99 -4.86 6.64
N ASN A 25 11.99 -5.73 6.76
CA ASN A 25 13.07 -5.57 7.72
C ASN A 25 14.40 -5.41 6.98
N MET A 26 15.14 -4.37 7.33
CA MET A 26 16.49 -4.05 6.88
C MET A 26 17.32 -3.65 8.11
N ASP A 27 18.65 -3.61 8.00
CA ASP A 27 19.48 -3.27 9.15
C ASP A 27 19.16 -1.86 9.70
N GLY A 28 18.76 -1.77 10.97
CA GLY A 28 18.35 -0.52 11.62
C GLY A 28 17.00 0.08 11.18
N TYR A 29 16.23 -0.62 10.33
CA TYR A 29 14.98 -0.11 9.75
C TYR A 29 13.91 -1.19 9.62
N SER A 30 12.68 -0.89 10.05
CA SER A 30 11.54 -1.77 9.85
C SER A 30 10.32 -0.99 9.35
N THR A 31 9.64 -1.54 8.36
CA THR A 31 8.35 -1.06 7.88
C THR A 31 7.29 -2.11 8.18
N LEU A 32 6.15 -1.69 8.71
CA LEU A 32 4.92 -2.46 8.70
C LEU A 32 3.88 -1.72 7.86
N ILE A 33 3.32 -2.41 6.88
CA ILE A 33 2.22 -1.93 6.06
C ILE A 33 1.02 -2.80 6.34
N THR A 34 -0.11 -2.19 6.67
CA THR A 34 -1.39 -2.87 6.89
C THR A 34 -2.40 -2.39 5.86
N TYR A 35 -3.13 -3.34 5.27
CA TYR A 35 -4.09 -3.06 4.21
C TYR A 35 -5.50 -3.39 4.67
N THR A 36 -6.46 -2.59 4.23
CA THR A 36 -7.89 -2.94 4.25
C THR A 36 -8.45 -2.92 2.85
N TYR A 37 -9.53 -3.67 2.65
CA TYR A 37 -10.05 -3.98 1.32
C TYR A 37 -11.54 -3.74 1.21
N ASP A 38 -11.97 -3.40 0.01
CA ASP A 38 -13.38 -3.39 -0.35
C ASP A 38 -13.88 -4.80 -0.72
N THR A 39 -15.13 -4.86 -1.20
CA THR A 39 -15.73 -6.11 -1.66
C THR A 39 -15.53 -6.39 -3.15
N TYR A 40 -15.06 -5.42 -3.94
CA TYR A 40 -14.89 -5.53 -5.39
C TYR A 40 -13.51 -6.08 -5.74
N LYS A 41 -13.39 -6.75 -6.88
CA LYS A 41 -12.11 -7.35 -7.28
C LYS A 41 -11.16 -6.26 -7.77
N ASN A 42 -9.88 -6.42 -7.42
CA ASN A 42 -8.81 -5.62 -8.00
C ASN A 42 -8.61 -6.02 -9.47
N PRO A 43 -8.88 -5.12 -10.44
CA PRO A 43 -8.68 -5.43 -11.85
C PRO A 43 -7.19 -5.57 -12.21
N PHE A 44 -6.28 -5.15 -11.32
CA PHE A 44 -4.83 -5.21 -11.49
C PHE A 44 -4.17 -6.33 -10.68
N LYS A 45 -4.95 -7.26 -10.11
CA LYS A 45 -4.43 -8.37 -9.29
C LYS A 45 -3.28 -9.13 -9.96
N ASP A 46 -3.44 -9.36 -11.26
CA ASP A 46 -2.51 -10.12 -12.09
C ASP A 46 -1.64 -9.22 -12.98
N ALA A 47 -1.67 -7.90 -12.76
CA ALA A 47 -0.86 -6.99 -13.55
C ALA A 47 0.61 -7.16 -13.14
N LEU A 48 1.39 -7.80 -14.02
CA LEU A 48 2.82 -8.03 -13.88
C LEU A 48 3.67 -6.75 -14.02
N PHE A 49 3.03 -5.59 -14.13
CA PHE A 49 3.67 -4.30 -14.40
C PHE A 49 3.55 -3.41 -13.16
N GLY A 50 4.62 -3.37 -12.38
CA GLY A 50 4.68 -2.63 -11.12
C GLY A 50 5.16 -3.53 -9.99
N SER A 51 6.16 -3.09 -9.25
CA SER A 51 6.73 -3.79 -8.10
C SER A 51 5.89 -3.60 -6.82
N GLU A 52 4.65 -3.13 -6.93
CA GLU A 52 3.85 -2.77 -5.77
C GLU A 52 3.07 -3.99 -5.30
N GLU A 53 3.45 -4.55 -4.15
CA GLU A 53 2.86 -5.76 -3.57
C GLU A 53 1.35 -5.63 -3.32
N MET A 54 0.86 -4.39 -3.27
CA MET A 54 -0.54 -4.02 -3.23
C MET A 54 -1.34 -4.61 -4.42
N MET A 55 -0.67 -4.84 -5.55
CA MET A 55 -1.22 -5.49 -6.74
C MET A 55 -1.41 -6.99 -6.56
N LEU A 56 -0.81 -7.65 -5.56
CA LEU A 56 -1.00 -9.09 -5.33
C LEU A 56 -2.37 -9.44 -4.69
N SER A 57 -3.13 -8.43 -4.29
CA SER A 57 -4.37 -8.60 -3.54
C SER A 57 -5.59 -8.76 -4.44
N GLU A 58 -6.47 -9.67 -4.07
CA GLU A 58 -7.69 -9.99 -4.81
C GLU A 58 -8.72 -8.86 -4.89
N ASN A 59 -8.78 -7.99 -3.89
CA ASN A 59 -9.75 -6.91 -3.76
C ASN A 59 -9.08 -5.53 -3.86
N ASN A 60 -9.87 -4.49 -4.16
CA ASN A 60 -9.35 -3.12 -4.18
C ASN A 60 -9.04 -2.66 -2.74
N ILE A 61 -7.97 -1.91 -2.58
CA ILE A 61 -7.50 -1.44 -1.26
C ILE A 61 -8.29 -0.22 -0.85
N LEU A 62 -8.90 -0.22 0.34
CA LEU A 62 -9.59 0.96 0.88
C LEU A 62 -8.67 1.83 1.73
N SER A 63 -7.74 1.23 2.47
CA SER A 63 -6.78 1.98 3.24
C SER A 63 -5.46 1.25 3.39
N VAL A 64 -4.41 2.04 3.51
CA VAL A 64 -3.06 1.60 3.84
C VAL A 64 -2.60 2.38 5.06
N LEU A 65 -2.20 1.67 6.11
CA LEU A 65 -1.42 2.26 7.19
C LEU A 65 0.02 1.80 7.02
N TYR A 66 0.89 2.75 6.73
CA TYR A 66 2.32 2.56 6.64
C TYR A 66 2.96 3.06 7.93
N THR A 67 3.74 2.21 8.57
CA THR A 67 4.49 2.52 9.79
C THR A 67 5.96 2.23 9.55
N ALA A 68 6.79 3.27 9.47
CA ALA A 68 8.23 3.15 9.48
C ALA A 68 8.76 3.34 10.91
N THR A 69 9.61 2.42 11.35
CA THR A 69 10.31 2.50 12.63
C THR A 69 11.81 2.53 12.36
N PHE A 70 12.43 3.61 12.79
CA PHE A 70 13.88 3.79 12.91
C PHE A 70 14.24 3.73 14.40
N ILE A 71 15.52 3.62 14.73
CA ILE A 71 16.02 3.38 16.10
C ILE A 71 15.31 4.24 17.17
N ASP A 72 15.06 5.52 16.90
CA ASP A 72 14.43 6.46 17.84
C ASP A 72 13.18 7.16 17.30
N GLU A 73 12.73 6.81 16.09
CA GLU A 73 11.65 7.54 15.41
C GLU A 73 10.62 6.59 14.80
N LYS A 74 9.34 6.99 14.88
CA LYS A 74 8.23 6.31 14.24
C LYS A 74 7.50 7.30 13.34
N ILE A 75 7.37 6.95 12.07
CA ILE A 75 6.61 7.72 11.09
C ILE A 75 5.40 6.89 10.68
N GLU A 76 4.21 7.49 10.75
CA GLU A 76 2.98 6.90 10.25
C GLU A 76 2.45 7.70 9.07
N MET A 77 2.20 7.00 7.96
CA MET A 77 1.52 7.52 6.79
C MET A 77 0.24 6.72 6.57
N LYS A 78 -0.86 7.41 6.34
CA LYS A 78 -2.15 6.80 6.05
C LYS A 78 -2.59 7.17 4.65
N TYR A 79 -2.98 6.18 3.87
CA TYR A 79 -3.62 6.36 2.56
C TYR A 79 -5.06 5.87 2.66
N ASP A 80 -6.01 6.68 2.23
CA ASP A 80 -7.42 6.33 2.12
C ASP A 80 -7.85 6.42 0.65
N TYR A 81 -8.48 5.36 0.14
CA TYR A 81 -8.89 5.22 -1.25
C TYR A 81 -10.41 5.25 -1.36
N SER A 82 -10.92 6.13 -2.22
CA SER A 82 -12.36 6.28 -2.49
C SER A 82 -12.64 6.02 -3.97
N TYR A 83 -13.24 4.87 -4.27
CA TYR A 83 -13.50 4.43 -5.64
C TYR A 83 -14.90 4.83 -6.13
N VAL A 84 -14.97 5.19 -7.41
CA VAL A 84 -16.20 5.23 -8.19
C VAL A 84 -16.14 4.09 -9.20
N TYR A 85 -17.21 3.31 -9.27
CA TYR A 85 -17.30 2.12 -10.12
C TYR A 85 -18.27 2.33 -11.28
N ASP A 86 -17.89 1.83 -12.47
CA ASP A 86 -18.84 1.43 -13.50
C ASP A 86 -18.97 -0.10 -13.46
N LYS A 87 -20.13 -0.58 -13.02
CA LYS A 87 -20.39 -1.98 -12.69
C LYS A 87 -19.36 -2.49 -11.66
N LYS A 88 -18.46 -3.39 -12.08
CA LYS A 88 -17.44 -4.01 -11.22
C LYS A 88 -16.04 -3.42 -11.42
N TYR A 89 -15.90 -2.43 -12.30
CA TYR A 89 -14.61 -1.87 -12.68
C TYR A 89 -14.48 -0.44 -12.13
N PRO A 90 -13.42 -0.13 -11.35
CA PRO A 90 -13.21 1.23 -10.86
C PRO A 90 -12.89 2.16 -12.03
N THR A 91 -13.59 3.27 -12.17
CA THR A 91 -13.36 4.28 -13.23
C THR A 91 -12.67 5.53 -12.70
N LYS A 92 -12.78 5.79 -11.40
CA LYS A 92 -12.07 6.85 -10.67
C LYS A 92 -11.68 6.32 -9.31
N VAL A 93 -10.49 6.66 -8.83
CA VAL A 93 -10.13 6.57 -7.42
C VAL A 93 -9.57 7.90 -6.94
N GLU A 94 -10.04 8.35 -5.79
CA GLU A 94 -9.45 9.45 -5.05
C GLU A 94 -8.60 8.87 -3.94
N VAL A 95 -7.32 9.26 -3.88
CA VAL A 95 -6.36 8.79 -2.89
C VAL A 95 -5.98 9.96 -2.01
N LYS A 96 -6.32 9.88 -0.73
CA LYS A 96 -5.91 10.86 0.27
C LYS A 96 -4.75 10.30 1.07
N MET A 97 -3.61 10.99 1.07
CA MET A 97 -2.48 10.70 1.94
C MET A 97 -2.48 11.66 3.12
N SER A 98 -2.26 11.14 4.31
CA SER A 98 -2.10 11.89 5.57
C SER A 98 -0.83 11.42 6.27
N ILE A 99 0.03 12.36 6.67
CA ILE A 99 1.24 12.11 7.45
C ILE A 99 1.39 13.16 8.53
N GLU A 100 1.76 12.74 9.74
CA GLU A 100 2.16 13.65 10.81
C GLU A 100 3.68 13.71 10.90
N MET A 101 4.26 14.89 10.73
CA MET A 101 5.70 15.13 10.88
C MET A 101 5.93 16.42 11.66
N PHE A 102 6.83 16.37 12.64
CA PHE A 102 7.17 17.53 13.48
C PHE A 102 5.96 18.17 14.20
N GLY A 103 4.91 17.39 14.47
CA GLY A 103 3.67 17.87 15.09
C GLY A 103 2.73 18.62 14.14
N GLU A 104 3.01 18.61 12.83
CA GLU A 104 2.14 19.13 11.79
C GLU A 104 1.56 17.98 10.95
N GLU A 105 0.26 18.06 10.65
CA GLU A 105 -0.42 17.13 9.74
C GLU A 105 -0.31 17.67 8.31
N PHE A 106 0.29 16.88 7.43
CA PHE A 106 0.33 17.13 5.99
C PHE A 106 -0.68 16.20 5.32
N THR A 107 -1.47 16.77 4.41
CA THR A 107 -2.40 16.00 3.60
C THR A 107 -2.26 16.33 2.13
N GLU A 108 -2.27 15.30 1.30
CA GLU A 108 -2.26 15.40 -0.15
C GLU A 108 -3.41 14.56 -0.71
N THR A 109 -3.95 14.96 -1.85
CA THR A 109 -5.02 14.23 -2.51
C THR A 109 -4.73 14.12 -3.99
N GLU A 110 -4.67 12.89 -4.48
CA GLU A 110 -4.55 12.56 -5.89
C GLU A 110 -5.87 11.99 -6.40
N THR A 111 -6.16 12.22 -7.68
CA THR A 111 -7.27 11.55 -8.36
C THR A 111 -6.74 10.82 -9.58
N ILE A 112 -7.00 9.51 -9.63
CA ILE A 112 -6.64 8.64 -10.75
C ILE A 112 -7.91 8.28 -11.50
N TYR A 113 -7.87 8.38 -12.83
CA TYR A 113 -8.95 7.94 -13.72
C TYR A 113 -8.50 6.71 -14.51
N TYR A 114 -9.39 5.74 -14.64
CA TYR A 114 -9.13 4.52 -15.40
C TYR A 114 -9.97 4.50 -16.68
N GLU A 115 -9.30 4.25 -17.79
CA GLU A 115 -9.93 3.96 -19.08
C GLU A 115 -9.65 2.50 -19.45
N TYR A 116 -10.72 1.72 -19.64
CA TYR A 116 -10.61 0.32 -20.04
C TYR A 116 -10.79 0.22 -21.55
N LEU A 117 -9.76 -0.28 -22.23
CA LEU A 117 -9.84 -0.60 -23.65
C LEU A 117 -10.87 -1.72 -23.85
N LYS A 118 -11.73 -1.54 -24.87
CA LYS A 118 -12.77 -2.50 -25.24
C LYS A 118 -12.24 -3.66 -26.07
#